data_AF-A0A973LGE3-F1
#
_entry.id   AF-A0A973LGE3-F1
#
_cell.length_a   1.000
_cell.length_b   1.000
_cell.length_c   1.000
_cell.angle_alpha   90.00
_cell.angle_beta   90.00
_cell.angle_gamma   90.00
#
_symmetry.space_group_name_H-M   'P 1'
#
loop_
_entity.id
_entity.type
_entity.pdbx_description
1 polymer ?
#
loop_
_entity_poly.entity_id
_entity_poly.type
_entity_poly.pdbx_seq_one_letter_code
_entity_poly.pdbx_strand_id
1 'polypeptide(L)'
;MGAFDYDAAVLSGFFEVLGDLFPDGVSARLLLEKFGVRAAEVVPFGAQAPTVYWQVVGRDVDQGRYPAGLDALLLTALTFYPRNNRLLAIRASFRVGMSSPMGTKVLLLMAEPWDSGRTLLGAELQAVQEAVNPAPVFDLSVHAAIRPSDIIDTLLETKPHIVHLSGHGDPFGVFSAQTDAGATAPVELSALLGTVDRLESVRLVILGACHLAPDSEWRFSIIHHEGKLPSAVAVEFARGFYRALVAGQHLAACFGFGQSEVKLAGHDASGFRLVPGRDGAQ
;
A
#
# COMPACT_ATOMS: atom_id res chain seq x y z
N MET A 1 9.65 -9.10 6.49
CA MET A 1 10.05 -8.83 5.09
C MET A 1 9.57 -9.88 4.09
N GLY A 2 8.73 -9.54 3.11
CA GLY A 2 8.62 -10.32 1.88
C GLY A 2 9.78 -9.93 0.98
N ALA A 3 10.77 -10.80 0.81
CA ALA A 3 11.92 -10.51 -0.03
C ALA A 3 11.47 -10.29 -1.48
N PHE A 4 12.13 -9.40 -2.23
CA PHE A 4 12.01 -9.42 -3.69
C PHE A 4 12.72 -10.69 -4.18
N ASP A 5 11.98 -11.79 -4.17
CA ASP A 5 12.44 -13.11 -4.54
C ASP A 5 12.22 -13.38 -6.03
N TYR A 6 12.63 -14.56 -6.49
CA TYR A 6 12.52 -14.94 -7.88
C TYR A 6 11.08 -14.89 -8.43
N ASP A 7 10.12 -15.38 -7.67
CA ASP A 7 8.71 -15.45 -8.10
C ASP A 7 8.12 -14.04 -8.20
N ALA A 8 8.45 -13.18 -7.25
CA ALA A 8 8.12 -11.76 -7.27
C ALA A 8 8.72 -11.05 -8.52
N ALA A 9 9.96 -11.34 -8.85
CA ALA A 9 10.63 -10.81 -10.04
C ALA A 9 9.95 -11.25 -11.35
N VAL A 10 9.55 -12.53 -11.46
CA VAL A 10 8.78 -13.03 -12.62
C VAL A 10 7.43 -12.31 -12.72
N LEU A 11 6.67 -12.26 -11.62
CA LEU A 11 5.30 -11.70 -11.61
C LEU A 11 5.29 -10.20 -11.95
N SER A 12 6.33 -9.46 -11.56
CA SER A 12 6.44 -8.02 -11.84
C SER A 12 6.90 -7.69 -13.26
N GLY A 13 7.26 -8.68 -14.06
CA GLY A 13 7.85 -8.48 -15.38
C GLY A 13 9.29 -7.95 -15.33
N PHE A 14 10.00 -8.16 -14.21
CA PHE A 14 11.34 -7.58 -14.01
C PHE A 14 12.34 -8.08 -15.05
N PHE A 15 12.31 -9.36 -15.38
CA PHE A 15 13.25 -9.95 -16.34
C PHE A 15 12.97 -9.51 -17.78
N GLU A 16 11.72 -9.20 -18.12
CA GLU A 16 11.35 -8.57 -19.39
C GLU A 16 11.93 -7.16 -19.47
N VAL A 17 11.81 -6.37 -18.40
CA VAL A 17 12.39 -5.03 -18.32
C VAL A 17 13.92 -5.08 -18.42
N LEU A 18 14.57 -6.02 -17.74
CA LEU A 18 16.01 -6.23 -17.90
C LEU A 18 16.37 -6.67 -19.32
N GLY A 19 15.57 -7.53 -19.95
CA GLY A 19 15.75 -7.95 -21.33
C GLY A 19 15.64 -6.80 -22.33
N ASP A 20 14.72 -5.87 -22.11
CA ASP A 20 14.55 -4.67 -22.94
C ASP A 20 15.70 -3.67 -22.76
N LEU A 21 16.18 -3.50 -21.52
CA LEU A 21 17.20 -2.49 -21.18
C LEU A 21 18.64 -2.99 -21.36
N PHE A 22 18.87 -4.28 -21.21
CA PHE A 22 20.18 -4.93 -21.30
C PHE A 22 20.08 -6.16 -22.22
N PRO A 23 19.89 -5.95 -23.54
CA PRO A 23 19.51 -7.00 -24.49
C PRO A 23 20.69 -7.84 -25.00
N ASP A 24 21.92 -7.54 -24.60
CA ASP A 24 23.13 -8.19 -25.13
C ASP A 24 24.19 -8.45 -24.04
N GLY A 25 25.20 -9.25 -24.38
CA GLY A 25 26.25 -9.64 -23.44
C GLY A 25 27.11 -8.49 -22.94
N VAL A 26 27.20 -7.36 -23.66
CA VAL A 26 27.99 -6.21 -23.24
C VAL A 26 27.24 -5.43 -22.17
N SER A 27 25.99 -5.07 -22.45
CA SER A 27 25.10 -4.36 -21.52
C SER A 27 24.82 -5.18 -20.26
N ALA A 28 24.58 -6.49 -20.40
CA ALA A 28 24.40 -7.39 -19.26
C ALA A 28 25.64 -7.46 -18.37
N ARG A 29 26.83 -7.57 -18.97
CA ARG A 29 28.09 -7.60 -18.23
C ARG A 29 28.33 -6.31 -17.44
N LEU A 30 28.06 -5.14 -18.02
CA LEU A 30 28.18 -3.86 -17.33
C LEU A 30 27.28 -3.78 -16.08
N LEU A 31 26.03 -4.26 -16.19
CA LEU A 31 25.12 -4.31 -15.05
C LEU A 31 25.66 -5.26 -13.97
N LEU A 32 26.07 -6.47 -14.36
CA LEU A 32 26.52 -7.49 -13.43
C LEU A 32 27.83 -7.16 -12.72
N GLU A 33 28.79 -6.54 -13.42
CA GLU A 33 30.02 -6.04 -12.79
C GLU A 33 29.72 -4.95 -11.76
N LYS A 34 28.82 -4.01 -12.07
CA LYS A 34 28.40 -2.97 -11.12
C LYS A 34 27.62 -3.54 -9.94
N PHE A 35 26.84 -4.59 -10.17
CA PHE A 35 26.13 -5.35 -9.14
C PHE A 35 27.09 -6.14 -8.23
N GLY A 36 28.33 -6.38 -8.66
CA GLY A 36 29.38 -7.03 -7.87
C GLY A 36 29.72 -8.45 -8.31
N VAL A 37 29.26 -8.90 -9.48
CA VAL A 37 29.61 -10.20 -10.06
C VAL A 37 30.98 -10.11 -10.73
N ARG A 38 31.86 -11.08 -10.47
CA ARG A 38 33.15 -11.14 -11.15
C ARG A 38 32.94 -11.60 -12.58
N ALA A 39 33.68 -11.02 -13.53
CA ALA A 39 33.54 -11.35 -14.96
C ALA A 39 33.68 -12.84 -15.29
N ALA A 40 34.44 -13.61 -14.49
CA ALA A 40 34.60 -15.06 -14.65
C ALA A 40 33.39 -15.89 -14.17
N GLU A 41 32.45 -15.29 -13.44
CA GLU A 41 31.27 -15.93 -12.84
C GLU A 41 29.97 -15.55 -13.56
N VAL A 42 30.06 -14.71 -14.58
CA VAL A 42 28.92 -14.28 -15.38
C VAL A 42 28.52 -15.42 -16.30
N VAL A 43 27.26 -15.87 -16.18
CA VAL A 43 26.67 -16.79 -17.15
C VAL A 43 26.81 -16.18 -18.56
N PRO A 44 27.35 -16.91 -19.55
CA PRO A 44 27.50 -16.37 -20.89
C PRO A 44 26.15 -15.97 -21.50
N PHE A 45 26.13 -14.79 -22.12
CA PHE A 45 24.98 -14.35 -22.91
C PHE A 45 24.95 -15.18 -24.20
N GLY A 46 24.02 -16.12 -24.30
CA GLY A 46 23.92 -17.07 -25.42
C GLY A 46 22.88 -16.64 -26.45
N ALA A 47 22.48 -17.57 -27.32
CA ALA A 47 21.50 -17.34 -28.38
C ALA A 47 20.03 -17.29 -27.91
N GLN A 48 19.79 -17.44 -26.60
CA GLN A 48 18.46 -17.33 -25.99
C GLN A 48 17.92 -15.88 -26.04
N ALA A 49 16.60 -15.74 -25.88
CA ALA A 49 15.99 -14.42 -25.71
C ALA A 49 16.57 -13.71 -24.46
N PRO A 50 16.76 -12.38 -24.49
CA PRO A 50 17.32 -11.62 -23.36
C PRO A 50 16.58 -11.85 -22.04
N THR A 51 15.24 -11.94 -22.07
CA THR A 51 14.44 -12.26 -20.88
C THR A 51 14.83 -13.60 -20.25
N VAL A 52 15.08 -14.62 -21.06
CA VAL A 52 15.47 -15.96 -20.59
C VAL A 52 16.86 -15.92 -19.96
N TYR A 53 17.78 -15.13 -20.53
CA TYR A 53 19.08 -14.87 -19.90
C TYR A 53 18.91 -14.27 -18.50
N TRP A 54 18.10 -13.21 -18.37
CA TRP A 54 17.86 -12.56 -17.08
C TRP A 54 17.11 -13.43 -16.08
N GLN A 55 16.24 -14.33 -16.53
CA GLN A 55 15.62 -15.34 -15.67
C GLN A 55 16.61 -16.36 -15.12
N VAL A 56 17.66 -16.73 -15.87
CA VAL A 56 18.72 -17.61 -15.35
C VAL A 56 19.57 -16.87 -14.33
N VAL A 57 20.03 -15.68 -14.68
CA VAL A 57 20.80 -14.82 -13.77
C VAL A 57 20.02 -14.54 -12.49
N GLY A 58 18.74 -14.20 -12.61
CA GLY A 58 17.89 -13.90 -11.47
C GLY A 58 17.73 -15.08 -10.52
N ARG A 59 17.69 -16.31 -11.04
CA ARG A 59 17.64 -17.52 -10.22
C ARG A 59 18.95 -17.74 -9.46
N ASP A 60 20.07 -17.42 -10.08
CA ASP A 60 21.38 -17.53 -9.47
C ASP A 60 21.56 -16.50 -8.34
N VAL A 61 21.05 -15.27 -8.55
CA VAL A 61 20.97 -14.21 -7.53
C VAL A 61 20.11 -14.66 -6.34
N ASP A 62 18.90 -15.15 -6.61
CA ASP A 62 17.93 -15.58 -5.58
C ASP A 62 18.44 -16.76 -4.75
N GLN A 63 19.19 -17.68 -5.38
CA GLN A 63 19.85 -18.80 -4.71
C GLN A 63 21.14 -18.42 -3.95
N GLY A 64 21.49 -17.13 -3.91
CA GLY A 64 22.65 -16.63 -3.17
C GLY A 64 24.00 -16.97 -3.81
N ARG A 65 24.06 -17.23 -5.12
CA ARG A 65 25.34 -17.42 -5.82
C ARG A 65 26.13 -16.12 -5.99
N TYR A 66 25.46 -14.98 -5.79
CA TYR A 66 26.01 -13.63 -5.92
C TYR A 66 25.89 -12.87 -4.59
N PRO A 67 26.70 -11.82 -4.37
CA PRO A 67 26.89 -11.22 -3.04
C PRO A 67 25.65 -10.50 -2.48
N ALA A 68 24.64 -10.22 -3.31
CA ALA A 68 23.42 -9.52 -2.91
C ALA A 68 22.19 -10.12 -3.60
N GLY A 69 20.99 -9.77 -3.13
CA GLY A 69 19.71 -10.27 -3.65
C GLY A 69 19.21 -9.54 -4.90
N LEU A 70 18.03 -9.94 -5.37
CA LEU A 70 17.39 -9.34 -6.56
C LEU A 70 17.01 -7.87 -6.34
N ASP A 71 16.80 -7.46 -5.09
CA ASP A 71 16.53 -6.07 -4.71
C ASP A 71 17.72 -5.18 -5.05
N ALA A 72 18.93 -5.65 -4.74
CA ALA A 72 20.16 -4.97 -5.10
C ALA A 72 20.39 -5.00 -6.62
N LEU A 73 19.97 -6.05 -7.33
CA LEU A 73 20.04 -6.08 -8.80
C LEU A 73 19.13 -5.02 -9.42
N LEU A 74 17.90 -4.91 -8.94
CA LEU A 74 16.94 -3.87 -9.33
C LEU A 74 17.48 -2.46 -9.05
N LEU A 75 18.04 -2.24 -7.86
CA LEU A 75 18.65 -0.95 -7.50
C LEU A 75 19.85 -0.63 -8.39
N THR A 76 20.67 -1.62 -8.72
CA THR A 76 21.79 -1.44 -9.65
C THR A 76 21.29 -1.04 -11.04
N ALA A 77 20.25 -1.70 -11.56
CA ALA A 77 19.64 -1.36 -12.85
C ALA A 77 19.12 0.09 -12.87
N LEU A 78 18.51 0.56 -11.78
CA LEU A 78 18.08 1.95 -11.62
C LEU A 78 19.25 2.95 -11.61
N THR A 79 20.48 2.53 -11.29
CA THR A 79 21.64 3.44 -11.43
C THR A 79 22.02 3.71 -12.89
N PHE A 80 21.66 2.82 -13.81
CA PHE A 80 21.83 3.02 -15.25
C PHE A 80 20.63 3.76 -15.84
N TYR A 81 19.42 3.45 -15.37
CA TYR A 81 18.18 4.02 -15.87
C TYR A 81 17.31 4.64 -14.74
N PRO A 82 17.75 5.75 -14.13
CA PRO A 82 17.13 6.30 -12.91
C PRO A 82 15.71 6.84 -13.10
N ARG A 83 15.29 7.10 -14.34
CA ARG A 83 13.95 7.59 -14.70
C ARG A 83 13.11 6.54 -15.43
N ASN A 84 13.51 5.27 -15.42
CA ASN A 84 12.72 4.22 -16.06
C ASN A 84 11.48 3.91 -15.23
N ASN A 85 10.31 4.25 -15.77
CA ASN A 85 9.04 4.09 -15.07
C ASN A 85 8.71 2.64 -14.72
N ARG A 86 9.16 1.66 -15.52
CA ARG A 86 8.93 0.22 -15.25
C ARG A 86 9.77 -0.25 -14.07
N LEU A 87 11.07 0.05 -14.03
CA LEU A 87 11.94 -0.26 -12.88
C LEU A 87 11.49 0.48 -11.60
N LEU A 88 11.05 1.73 -11.72
CA LEU A 88 10.53 2.51 -10.59
C LEU A 88 9.21 1.93 -10.06
N ALA A 89 8.31 1.49 -10.94
CA ALA A 89 7.07 0.82 -10.56
C ALA A 89 7.35 -0.50 -9.84
N ILE A 90 8.22 -1.36 -10.41
CA ILE A 90 8.68 -2.60 -9.76
C ILE A 90 9.23 -2.29 -8.37
N ARG A 91 10.14 -1.30 -8.25
CA ARG A 91 10.69 -0.88 -6.94
C ARG A 91 9.62 -0.39 -5.98
N ALA A 92 8.58 0.30 -6.45
CA ALA A 92 7.48 0.77 -5.62
C ALA A 92 6.60 -0.40 -5.12
N SER A 93 6.31 -1.36 -6.00
CA SER A 93 5.52 -2.57 -5.73
C SER A 93 6.16 -3.52 -4.70
N PHE A 94 7.47 -3.40 -4.44
CA PHE A 94 8.17 -4.20 -3.42
C PHE A 94 8.53 -3.42 -2.15
N ARG A 95 8.51 -2.08 -2.20
CA ARG A 95 8.63 -1.23 -1.00
C ARG A 95 7.34 -1.11 -0.22
N VAL A 96 6.22 -1.43 -0.86
CA VAL A 96 4.92 -1.64 -0.21
C VAL A 96 4.60 -3.09 -0.46
N GLY A 97 4.51 -3.94 0.56
CA GLY A 97 4.19 -5.36 0.40
C GLY A 97 2.78 -5.57 -0.15
N MET A 98 2.51 -5.27 -1.42
CA MET A 98 1.23 -5.45 -2.09
C MET A 98 1.43 -6.35 -3.30
N SER A 99 1.62 -7.63 -3.02
CA SER A 99 1.53 -8.68 -4.02
C SER A 99 0.06 -9.09 -4.19
N SER A 100 -0.56 -8.60 -5.26
CA SER A 100 -1.44 -9.46 -6.05
C SER A 100 -1.40 -9.04 -7.52
N PRO A 101 -1.31 -10.01 -8.45
CA PRO A 101 -1.44 -9.77 -9.90
C PRO A 101 -2.86 -9.30 -10.31
N MET A 102 -3.80 -9.30 -9.35
CA MET A 102 -5.10 -8.64 -9.42
C MET A 102 -5.01 -7.38 -8.55
N GLY A 103 -5.46 -6.24 -9.06
CA GLY A 103 -5.25 -4.91 -8.48
C GLY A 103 -5.45 -4.72 -6.97
N THR A 104 -4.97 -3.59 -6.45
CA THR A 104 -5.12 -3.16 -5.06
C THR A 104 -6.59 -2.96 -4.71
N LYS A 105 -7.15 -3.94 -3.99
CA LYS A 105 -8.45 -3.85 -3.32
C LYS A 105 -8.46 -2.89 -2.14
N VAL A 106 -9.32 -1.88 -2.21
CA VAL A 106 -9.60 -0.90 -1.16
C VAL A 106 -11.03 -1.11 -0.68
N LEU A 107 -11.20 -1.35 0.61
CA LEU A 107 -12.49 -1.40 1.26
C LEU A 107 -12.71 -0.10 2.06
N LEU A 108 -13.71 0.67 1.67
CA LEU A 108 -14.14 1.87 2.38
C LEU A 108 -15.41 1.57 3.19
N LEU A 109 -15.28 1.61 4.51
CA LEU A 109 -16.36 1.40 5.48
C LEU A 109 -16.77 2.76 6.04
N MET A 110 -18.02 3.16 5.80
CA MET A 110 -18.55 4.45 6.25
C MET A 110 -19.64 4.22 7.29
N ALA A 111 -19.46 4.79 8.48
CA ALA A 111 -20.46 4.77 9.54
C ALA A 111 -21.15 6.14 9.67
N GLU A 112 -22.48 6.17 9.47
CA GLU A 112 -23.30 7.37 9.57
C GLU A 112 -24.54 7.15 10.48
N PRO A 113 -24.35 6.95 11.80
CA PRO A 113 -25.48 6.90 12.72
C PRO A 113 -26.28 8.20 12.69
N TRP A 114 -27.62 8.10 12.67
CA TRP A 114 -28.52 9.26 12.54
C TRP A 114 -28.53 10.16 13.79
N ASP A 115 -28.18 9.59 14.93
CA ASP A 115 -28.03 10.28 16.21
C ASP A 115 -26.64 10.90 16.40
N SER A 116 -25.74 10.75 15.42
CA SER A 116 -24.43 11.38 15.41
C SER A 116 -24.42 12.70 14.63
N GLY A 117 -23.47 13.59 14.95
CA GLY A 117 -23.29 14.83 14.19
C GLY A 117 -22.95 14.55 12.73
N ARG A 118 -23.30 15.47 11.82
CA ARG A 118 -22.99 15.31 10.39
C ARG A 118 -21.48 15.21 10.14
N THR A 119 -21.07 14.18 9.42
CA THR A 119 -19.72 14.02 8.86
C THR A 119 -19.78 14.21 7.35
N LEU A 120 -18.70 14.71 6.74
CA LEU A 120 -18.60 14.87 5.29
C LEU A 120 -18.23 13.55 4.58
N LEU A 121 -18.88 12.44 4.96
CA LEU A 121 -18.57 11.10 4.45
C LEU A 121 -18.73 11.02 2.93
N GLY A 122 -19.76 11.67 2.38
CA GLY A 122 -19.96 11.75 0.93
C GLY A 122 -18.84 12.49 0.20
N ALA A 123 -18.29 13.56 0.79
CA ALA A 123 -17.18 14.30 0.19
C ALA A 123 -15.87 13.50 0.27
N GLU A 124 -15.68 12.74 1.35
CA GLU A 124 -14.53 11.86 1.50
C GLU A 124 -14.61 10.70 0.51
N LEU A 125 -15.77 10.04 0.39
CA LEU A 125 -16.02 9.04 -0.65
C LEU A 125 -15.73 9.58 -2.04
N GLN A 126 -16.23 10.78 -2.36
CA GLN A 126 -15.99 11.41 -3.65
C GLN A 126 -14.49 11.62 -3.90
N ALA A 127 -13.75 12.13 -2.91
CA ALA A 127 -12.31 12.33 -3.01
C ALA A 127 -11.55 11.02 -3.29
N VAL A 128 -11.95 9.92 -2.62
CA VAL A 128 -11.36 8.59 -2.86
C VAL A 128 -11.72 8.07 -4.25
N GLN A 129 -12.98 8.15 -4.65
CA GLN A 129 -13.46 7.70 -5.97
C GLN A 129 -12.78 8.46 -7.12
N GLU A 130 -12.64 9.78 -7.01
CA GLU A 130 -11.95 10.62 -8.00
C GLU A 130 -10.49 10.21 -8.21
N ALA A 131 -9.82 9.75 -7.14
CA ALA A 131 -8.45 9.26 -7.23
C ALA A 131 -8.38 7.83 -7.77
N VAL A 132 -9.24 6.93 -7.29
CA VAL A 132 -9.13 5.48 -7.50
C VAL A 132 -9.76 5.01 -8.81
N ASN A 133 -10.94 5.52 -9.19
CA ASN A 133 -11.68 5.04 -10.38
C ASN A 133 -10.91 5.12 -11.71
N PRO A 134 -10.06 6.14 -11.96
CA PRO A 134 -9.27 6.19 -13.19
C PRO A 134 -8.18 5.10 -13.29
N ALA A 135 -7.85 4.42 -12.17
CA ALA A 135 -6.75 3.48 -12.09
C ALA A 135 -7.26 2.03 -12.12
N PRO A 136 -7.13 1.31 -13.25
CA PRO A 136 -7.68 -0.04 -13.41
C PRO A 136 -7.02 -1.10 -12.52
N VAL A 137 -5.88 -0.75 -11.91
CA VAL A 137 -5.15 -1.58 -10.95
C VAL A 137 -5.68 -1.41 -9.52
N PHE A 138 -6.74 -0.65 -9.30
CA PHE A 138 -7.41 -0.55 -8.00
C PHE A 138 -8.87 -0.99 -8.12
N ASP A 139 -9.34 -1.65 -7.07
CA ASP A 139 -10.73 -2.10 -6.94
C ASP A 139 -11.29 -1.51 -5.65
N LEU A 140 -12.26 -0.60 -5.76
CA LEU A 140 -12.86 0.12 -4.64
C LEU A 140 -14.22 -0.48 -4.29
N SER A 141 -14.29 -1.16 -3.14
CA SER A 141 -15.53 -1.61 -2.52
C SER A 141 -15.96 -0.62 -1.44
N VAL A 142 -17.23 -0.19 -1.47
CA VAL A 142 -17.77 0.83 -0.57
C VAL A 142 -18.97 0.27 0.17
N HIS A 143 -18.92 0.30 1.49
CA HIS A 143 -20.02 -0.14 2.36
C HIS A 143 -20.38 1.01 3.30
N ALA A 144 -21.54 1.60 3.05
CA ALA A 144 -22.11 2.67 3.87
C ALA A 144 -22.98 2.09 4.99
N ALA A 145 -23.29 2.91 6.00
CA ALA A 145 -24.17 2.53 7.11
C ALA A 145 -23.70 1.25 7.82
N ILE A 146 -22.38 1.10 7.99
CA ILE A 146 -21.78 -0.16 8.46
C ILE A 146 -22.28 -0.53 9.86
N ARG A 147 -22.74 -1.77 10.00
CA ARG A 147 -23.14 -2.36 11.29
C ARG A 147 -22.04 -3.27 11.80
N PRO A 148 -21.95 -3.51 13.13
CA PRO A 148 -21.00 -4.46 13.67
C PRO A 148 -21.09 -5.86 13.04
N SER A 149 -22.31 -6.31 12.69
CA SER A 149 -22.56 -7.59 12.02
C SER A 149 -21.97 -7.68 10.62
N ASP A 150 -21.87 -6.56 9.91
CA ASP A 150 -21.51 -6.53 8.50
C ASP A 150 -19.99 -6.59 8.29
N ILE A 151 -19.22 -6.27 9.34
CA ILE A 151 -17.77 -6.08 9.26
C ILE A 151 -17.07 -7.36 8.81
N ILE A 152 -17.39 -8.50 9.44
CA ILE A 152 -16.75 -9.78 9.13
C ILE A 152 -17.10 -10.22 7.71
N ASP A 153 -18.38 -10.19 7.34
CA ASP A 153 -18.84 -10.62 6.03
C ASP A 153 -18.19 -9.77 4.93
N THR A 154 -18.21 -8.45 5.09
CA THR A 154 -17.59 -7.51 4.13
C THR A 154 -16.09 -7.75 3.98
N LEU A 155 -15.39 -8.01 5.10
CA LEU A 155 -13.95 -8.30 5.11
C LEU A 155 -13.63 -9.63 4.40
N LEU A 156 -14.42 -10.67 4.64
CA LEU A 156 -14.24 -12.00 4.02
C LEU A 156 -14.57 -12.01 2.53
N GLU A 157 -15.59 -11.27 2.12
CA GLU A 157 -16.00 -11.13 0.71
C GLU A 157 -14.97 -10.33 -0.08
N THR A 158 -14.57 -9.16 0.44
CA THR A 158 -13.68 -8.25 -0.28
C THR A 158 -12.23 -8.77 -0.28
N LYS A 159 -11.78 -9.35 0.84
CA LYS A 159 -10.37 -9.65 1.12
C LYS A 159 -9.46 -8.46 0.80
N PRO A 160 -9.67 -7.30 1.44
CA PRO A 160 -9.04 -6.06 1.04
C PRO A 160 -7.54 -6.05 1.37
N HIS A 161 -6.81 -5.18 0.68
CA HIS A 161 -5.44 -4.84 1.05
C HIS A 161 -5.39 -3.55 1.89
N ILE A 162 -6.33 -2.64 1.65
CA ILE A 162 -6.51 -1.39 2.40
C ILE A 162 -7.91 -1.37 2.99
N VAL A 163 -8.02 -1.14 4.28
CA VAL A 163 -9.29 -0.85 4.96
C VAL A 163 -9.30 0.62 5.36
N HIS A 164 -10.25 1.38 4.86
CA HIS A 164 -10.47 2.77 5.24
C HIS A 164 -11.77 2.87 6.03
N LEU A 165 -11.67 3.22 7.30
CA LEU A 165 -12.80 3.46 8.19
C LEU A 165 -13.06 4.96 8.25
N SER A 166 -14.26 5.40 7.88
CA SER A 166 -14.68 6.79 8.01
C SER A 166 -15.94 6.88 8.85
N GLY A 167 -15.95 7.80 9.83
CA GLY A 167 -17.04 7.91 10.79
C GLY A 167 -16.63 8.66 12.05
N HIS A 168 -17.35 8.38 13.14
CA HIS A 168 -17.05 8.96 14.44
C HIS A 168 -16.27 8.00 15.33
N GLY A 169 -15.44 8.58 16.17
CA GLY A 169 -14.78 7.89 17.25
C GLY A 169 -14.77 8.74 18.50
N ASP A 170 -14.53 8.12 19.65
CA ASP A 170 -14.50 8.80 20.94
C ASP A 170 -13.14 8.65 21.65
N PRO A 171 -12.88 9.44 22.70
CA PRO A 171 -11.65 9.37 23.49
C PRO A 171 -11.38 8.03 24.20
N PHE A 172 -12.35 7.11 24.21
CA PHE A 172 -12.21 5.79 24.79
C PHE A 172 -11.81 4.73 23.76
N GLY A 173 -11.60 5.13 22.50
CA GLY A 173 -11.20 4.23 21.43
C GLY A 173 -12.36 3.45 20.83
N VAL A 174 -13.58 3.99 20.93
CA VAL A 174 -14.78 3.37 20.34
C VAL A 174 -15.06 3.98 18.97
N PHE A 175 -15.21 3.15 17.96
CA PHE A 175 -15.77 3.53 16.66
C PHE A 175 -17.30 3.46 16.69
N SER A 176 -17.96 4.51 16.22
CA SER A 176 -19.42 4.61 16.22
C SER A 176 -19.99 4.02 14.92
N ALA A 177 -20.19 2.70 14.90
CA ALA A 177 -20.94 2.02 13.85
C ALA A 177 -22.45 2.28 13.98
N GLN A 178 -23.27 1.67 13.13
CA GLN A 178 -24.72 1.86 13.10
C GLN A 178 -25.50 0.59 13.46
N THR A 179 -26.68 0.75 14.07
CA THR A 179 -27.67 -0.33 14.26
C THR A 179 -28.65 -0.41 13.08
N ASP A 180 -29.46 -1.46 13.02
CA ASP A 180 -30.57 -1.55 12.05
C ASP A 180 -31.56 -0.38 12.12
N ALA A 181 -31.75 0.17 13.32
CA ALA A 181 -32.63 1.30 13.59
C ALA A 181 -31.96 2.67 13.34
N GLY A 182 -30.71 2.66 12.86
CA GLY A 182 -29.96 3.86 12.50
C GLY A 182 -29.27 4.57 13.66
N ALA A 183 -29.43 4.09 14.91
CA ALA A 183 -28.75 4.62 16.10
C ALA A 183 -27.29 4.15 16.19
N THR A 184 -26.50 4.82 17.03
CA THR A 184 -25.09 4.49 17.27
C THR A 184 -24.92 3.11 17.88
N ALA A 185 -24.04 2.30 17.29
CA ALA A 185 -23.59 1.01 17.79
C ALA A 185 -22.07 1.10 18.10
N PRO A 186 -21.67 1.09 19.38
CA PRO A 186 -20.26 1.20 19.74
C PRO A 186 -19.49 -0.07 19.35
N VAL A 187 -18.32 0.11 18.73
CA VAL A 187 -17.37 -0.96 18.42
C VAL A 187 -15.99 -0.57 18.97
N GLU A 188 -15.48 -1.38 19.89
CA GLU A 188 -14.12 -1.21 20.42
C GLU A 188 -13.09 -1.30 19.29
N LEU A 189 -12.19 -0.31 19.18
CA LEU A 189 -11.16 -0.26 18.13
C LEU A 189 -10.27 -1.51 18.18
N SER A 190 -9.91 -1.99 19.37
CA SER A 190 -9.08 -3.19 19.53
C SER A 190 -9.77 -4.45 19.00
N ALA A 191 -11.08 -4.58 19.17
CA ALA A 191 -11.86 -5.69 18.61
C ALA A 191 -11.96 -5.59 17.09
N LEU A 192 -12.13 -4.38 16.57
CA LEU A 192 -12.14 -4.12 15.12
C LEU A 192 -10.79 -4.46 14.48
N LEU A 193 -9.69 -3.91 15.01
CA LEU A 193 -8.34 -4.19 14.51
C LEU A 193 -7.96 -5.66 14.68
N GLY A 194 -8.35 -6.30 15.79
CA GLY A 194 -8.18 -7.74 16.01
C GLY A 194 -8.94 -8.61 15.01
N THR A 195 -10.07 -8.13 14.49
CA THR A 195 -10.81 -8.79 13.41
C THR A 195 -10.07 -8.62 12.07
N VAL A 196 -9.59 -7.41 11.79
CA VAL A 196 -8.81 -7.10 10.58
C VAL A 196 -7.48 -7.89 10.54
N ASP A 197 -6.81 -8.07 11.69
CA ASP A 197 -5.52 -8.77 11.79
C ASP A 197 -5.61 -10.27 11.43
N ARG A 198 -6.82 -10.85 11.45
CA ARG A 198 -7.09 -12.21 10.96
C ARG A 198 -6.97 -12.34 9.44
N LEU A 199 -6.98 -11.23 8.71
CA LEU A 199 -6.84 -11.22 7.26
C LEU A 199 -5.39 -10.97 6.85
N GLU A 200 -4.74 -12.02 6.36
CA GLU A 200 -3.39 -11.93 5.83
C GLU A 200 -3.26 -11.02 4.59
N SER A 201 -4.35 -10.58 3.96
CA SER A 201 -4.31 -9.69 2.80
C SER A 201 -4.09 -8.22 3.19
N VAL A 202 -4.50 -7.82 4.40
CA VAL A 202 -4.51 -6.41 4.79
C VAL A 202 -3.08 -5.92 5.05
N ARG A 203 -2.77 -4.73 4.54
CA ARG A 203 -1.47 -4.06 4.62
C ARG A 203 -1.55 -2.69 5.27
N LEU A 204 -2.70 -2.04 5.14
CA LEU A 204 -2.94 -0.71 5.65
C LEU A 204 -4.36 -0.57 6.18
N VAL A 205 -4.48 0.04 7.35
CA VAL A 205 -5.74 0.57 7.87
C VAL A 205 -5.64 2.09 7.96
N ILE A 206 -6.68 2.80 7.49
CA ILE A 206 -6.82 4.25 7.62
C ILE A 206 -8.01 4.52 8.53
N LEU A 207 -7.78 5.24 9.62
CA LEU A 207 -8.78 5.63 10.62
C LEU A 207 -9.15 7.10 10.41
N GLY A 208 -10.16 7.34 9.58
CA GLY A 208 -10.82 8.63 9.35
C GLY A 208 -11.84 8.99 10.44
N ALA A 209 -11.51 8.73 11.70
CA ALA A 209 -12.37 9.00 12.84
C ALA A 209 -11.59 9.64 13.99
N CYS A 210 -12.28 10.44 14.80
CA CYS A 210 -11.66 11.17 15.91
C CYS A 210 -11.17 10.22 17.00
N HIS A 211 -10.08 10.60 17.66
CA HIS A 211 -9.62 10.00 18.93
C HIS A 211 -9.28 8.50 18.90
N LEU A 212 -9.18 7.89 17.72
CA LEU A 212 -8.73 6.51 17.58
C LEU A 212 -7.19 6.50 17.56
N ALA A 213 -6.59 6.11 18.69
CA ALA A 213 -5.15 5.96 18.85
C ALA A 213 -4.82 4.48 19.08
N PRO A 214 -4.44 3.74 18.03
CA PRO A 214 -4.10 2.32 18.15
C PRO A 214 -2.68 2.12 18.69
N ASP A 215 -2.46 0.99 19.36
CA ASP A 215 -1.12 0.53 19.75
C ASP A 215 -0.30 0.04 18.54
N SER A 216 1.01 -0.11 18.70
CA SER A 216 1.96 -0.49 17.63
C SER A 216 2.11 -2.00 17.38
N GLU A 217 1.13 -2.81 17.80
CA GLU A 217 1.21 -4.27 17.79
C GLU A 217 0.56 -4.94 16.56
N TRP A 218 0.04 -4.18 15.60
CA TRP A 218 -0.68 -4.77 14.47
C TRP A 218 0.26 -5.20 13.33
N ARG A 219 -0.11 -6.22 12.55
CA ARG A 219 0.71 -6.67 11.40
C ARG A 219 0.77 -5.62 10.29
N PHE A 220 -0.35 -4.95 10.05
CA PHE A 220 -0.51 -3.90 9.05
C PHE A 220 -0.13 -2.51 9.59
N SER A 221 0.22 -1.59 8.68
CA SER A 221 0.42 -0.19 9.07
C SER A 221 -0.91 0.50 9.34
N ILE A 222 -0.92 1.52 10.20
CA ILE A 222 -2.12 2.29 10.51
C ILE A 222 -1.85 3.78 10.31
N ILE A 223 -2.75 4.46 9.60
CA ILE A 223 -2.83 5.91 9.58
C ILE A 223 -3.99 6.33 10.44
N HIS A 224 -3.75 7.25 11.37
CA HIS A 224 -4.80 7.80 12.23
C HIS A 224 -4.52 9.28 12.54
N HIS A 225 -5.47 9.94 13.18
CA HIS A 225 -5.33 11.31 13.65
C HIS A 225 -5.44 11.34 15.18
N GLU A 226 -4.44 11.91 15.85
CA GLU A 226 -4.47 12.13 17.29
C GLU A 226 -5.47 13.23 17.64
N GLY A 227 -6.37 12.95 18.58
CA GLY A 227 -7.36 13.93 19.01
C GLY A 227 -8.50 14.12 18.00
N LYS A 228 -9.02 15.35 17.92
CA LYS A 228 -10.17 15.68 17.07
C LYS A 228 -9.74 15.81 15.61
N LEU A 229 -10.42 15.10 14.71
CA LEU A 229 -10.27 15.17 13.26
C LEU A 229 -11.48 15.91 12.64
N PRO A 230 -11.33 17.18 12.21
CA PRO A 230 -12.40 17.86 11.48
C PRO A 230 -12.68 17.17 10.13
N SER A 231 -13.94 17.07 9.73
CA SER A 231 -14.31 16.34 8.50
C SER A 231 -13.64 16.90 7.24
N ALA A 232 -13.48 18.22 7.13
CA ALA A 232 -12.76 18.83 5.99
C ALA A 232 -11.29 18.38 5.94
N VAL A 233 -10.65 18.21 7.10
CA VAL A 233 -9.26 17.74 7.20
C VAL A 233 -9.14 16.28 6.76
N ALA A 234 -10.12 15.44 7.13
CA ALA A 234 -10.18 14.05 6.67
C ALA A 234 -10.31 13.95 5.14
N VAL A 235 -11.22 14.74 4.55
CA VAL A 235 -11.43 14.80 3.09
C VAL A 235 -10.15 15.16 2.35
N GLU A 236 -9.47 16.24 2.77
CA GLU A 236 -8.24 16.67 2.08
C GLU A 236 -7.09 15.68 2.29
N PHE A 237 -6.97 15.08 3.47
CA PHE A 237 -5.98 14.03 3.69
C PHE A 237 -6.22 12.83 2.76
N ALA A 238 -7.45 12.33 2.69
CA ALA A 238 -7.82 11.22 1.81
C ALA A 238 -7.52 11.55 0.34
N ARG A 239 -7.87 12.77 -0.11
CA ARG A 239 -7.60 13.26 -1.47
C ARG A 239 -6.11 13.18 -1.82
N GLY A 240 -5.25 13.77 -0.99
CA GLY A 240 -3.79 13.76 -1.20
C GLY A 240 -3.20 12.34 -1.14
N PHE A 241 -3.65 11.55 -0.15
CA PHE A 241 -3.19 10.19 0.07
C PHE A 241 -3.48 9.28 -1.12
N TYR A 242 -4.76 9.20 -1.55
CA TYR A 242 -5.15 8.27 -2.61
C TYR A 242 -4.62 8.69 -3.98
N ARG A 243 -4.48 10.00 -4.25
CA ARG A 243 -3.80 10.48 -5.48
C ARG A 243 -2.35 10.00 -5.54
N ALA A 244 -1.62 10.14 -4.43
CA ALA A 244 -0.25 9.66 -4.35
C ALA A 244 -0.15 8.13 -4.46
N LEU A 245 -1.08 7.42 -3.82
CA LEU A 245 -1.14 5.96 -3.88
C LEU A 245 -1.35 5.45 -5.32
N VAL A 246 -2.31 6.05 -6.03
CA VAL A 246 -2.60 5.72 -7.44
C VAL A 246 -1.44 6.12 -8.36
N ALA A 247 -0.72 7.19 -8.03
CA ALA A 247 0.52 7.57 -8.71
C ALA A 247 1.73 6.66 -8.41
N GLY A 248 1.52 5.55 -7.70
CA GLY A 248 2.56 4.57 -7.39
C GLY A 248 3.55 5.01 -6.32
N GLN A 249 3.18 5.98 -5.47
CA GLN A 249 4.01 6.38 -4.34
C GLN A 249 4.00 5.31 -3.25
N HIS A 250 5.09 5.26 -2.47
CA HIS A 250 5.19 4.38 -1.32
C HIS A 250 4.44 4.97 -0.11
N LEU A 251 4.06 4.14 0.86
CA LEU A 251 3.20 4.51 1.99
C LEU A 251 3.63 5.81 2.70
N ALA A 252 4.92 5.96 3.03
CA ALA A 252 5.41 7.17 3.70
C ALA A 252 5.26 8.44 2.84
N ALA A 253 5.47 8.34 1.53
CA ALA A 253 5.19 9.43 0.61
C ALA A 253 3.68 9.68 0.46
N CYS A 254 2.85 8.65 0.37
CA CYS A 254 1.39 8.82 0.33
C CYS A 254 0.88 9.55 1.57
N PHE A 255 1.37 9.17 2.75
CA PHE A 255 1.11 9.85 4.00
C PHE A 255 1.55 11.33 3.96
N GLY A 256 2.77 11.58 3.47
CA GLY A 256 3.29 12.94 3.28
C GLY A 256 2.44 13.79 2.32
N PHE A 257 2.00 13.22 1.20
CA PHE A 257 1.12 13.91 0.25
C PHE A 257 -0.27 14.17 0.82
N GLY A 258 -0.82 13.26 1.63
CA GLY A 258 -2.04 13.53 2.40
C GLY A 258 -1.88 14.73 3.32
N GLN A 259 -0.77 14.81 4.08
CA GLN A 259 -0.46 15.97 4.92
C GLN A 259 -0.23 17.25 4.09
N SER A 260 0.37 17.14 2.92
CA SER A 260 0.57 18.28 2.01
C SER A 260 -0.75 18.82 1.49
N GLU A 261 -1.68 17.96 1.06
CA GLU A 261 -3.01 18.39 0.57
C GLU A 261 -3.78 19.15 1.66
N VAL A 262 -3.76 18.65 2.91
CA VAL A 262 -4.34 19.32 4.08
C VAL A 262 -3.73 20.73 4.28
N LYS A 263 -2.40 20.84 4.22
CA LYS A 263 -1.70 22.13 4.37
C LYS A 263 -1.99 23.09 3.22
N LEU A 264 -2.07 22.58 1.98
CA LEU A 264 -2.41 23.38 0.80
C LEU A 264 -3.83 23.93 0.88
N ALA A 265 -4.75 23.18 1.47
CA ALA A 265 -6.12 23.63 1.78
C ALA A 265 -6.19 24.60 2.97
N GLY A 266 -5.05 24.94 3.61
CA GLY A 266 -4.99 25.88 4.72
C GLY A 266 -5.36 25.29 6.08
N HIS A 267 -5.34 23.97 6.22
CA HIS A 267 -5.64 23.28 7.46
C HIS A 267 -4.37 22.77 8.18
N ASP A 268 -4.50 22.45 9.46
CA ASP A 268 -3.43 21.81 10.22
C ASP A 268 -3.42 20.30 9.98
N ALA A 269 -2.23 19.77 9.68
CA ALA A 269 -1.98 18.34 9.45
C ALA A 269 -1.17 17.69 10.58
N SER A 270 -0.87 18.43 11.65
CA SER A 270 0.04 18.00 12.72
C SER A 270 -0.49 16.83 13.55
N GLY A 271 -1.80 16.59 13.55
CA GLY A 271 -2.42 15.47 14.28
C GLY A 271 -2.30 14.12 13.58
N PHE A 272 -1.98 14.07 12.28
CA PHE A 272 -1.82 12.80 11.58
C PHE A 272 -0.59 12.02 12.03
N ARG A 273 -0.75 10.71 12.16
CA ARG A 273 0.29 9.74 12.51
C ARG A 273 0.25 8.57 11.54
N LEU A 274 1.44 8.01 11.28
CA LEU A 274 1.62 6.75 10.60
C LEU A 274 2.33 5.80 11.58
N VAL A 275 1.63 4.76 12.00
CA VAL A 275 2.16 3.68 12.83
C VAL A 275 2.57 2.53 11.90
N PRO A 276 3.87 2.21 11.79
CA PRO A 276 4.32 1.08 10.98
C PRO A 276 3.82 -0.24 11.56
N GLY A 277 3.36 -1.15 10.69
CA GLY A 277 3.01 -2.51 11.10
C GLY A 277 4.22 -3.39 11.40
N ARG A 278 4.03 -4.43 12.22
CA ARG A 278 5.08 -5.40 12.58
C ARG A 278 5.70 -6.11 11.38
N ASP A 279 4.92 -6.36 10.33
CA ASP A 279 5.43 -7.00 9.11
C ASP A 279 6.46 -6.14 8.36
N GLY A 280 6.47 -4.83 8.61
CA GLY A 280 7.39 -3.84 8.02
C GLY A 280 8.55 -3.42 8.92
N ALA A 281 8.62 -3.91 10.16
CA ALA A 281 9.67 -3.59 11.14
C ALA A 281 10.73 -4.70 11.32
N GLN A 282 10.64 -5.79 10.54
CA GLN A 282 11.58 -6.91 10.51
C GLN A 282 12.10 -7.19 9.10
#